data_AF-A0A7K1GR09-F1
#
_entry.id   AF-A0A7K1GR09-F1
#
_cell.length_a   1.000
_cell.length_b   1.000
_cell.length_c   1.000
_cell.angle_alpha   90.00
_cell.angle_beta   90.00
_cell.angle_gamma   90.00
#
_symmetry.space_group_name_H-M   'P 1'
#
loop_
_entity.id
_entity.type
_entity.pdbx_description
1 polymer ?
#
loop_
_entity_poly.entity_id
_entity_poly.type
_entity_poly.pdbx_seq_one_letter_code
_entity_poly.pdbx_strand_id
1 'polypeptide(L)'
;MAKNQIISVLYKDTEIGKIGYDADQRKSFFQYQPDFLNSNQYKKLFPYIIRRTSNVQVFSEFEGDTFRGLPPMIADSLPDVFGNLIFKQWLEFTHKEAVNITPLEQLTYVGKRGMGALEFVPSKSFTSTTQINIDEITEVVKKVLDVKSSIQEKGLSDLALRNIFKIGTSAGGARPKILISEHKESGAIIAGDLESTNQYNHYLIKLAIDEGLGYSKEKVEFVYYQLATSIGIEMMPSKLIDDKHFATLRFDRQNGQKQHVLTASGMAGWDFRKPENSNYDNLFKLSIGLKVPHKDIQQLFKRMVFNLVLANIDDHLKNFSFIGYSTQYCTTYSG
;
A
#
# COMPACT_ATOMS: atom_id res chain seq x y z
N MET A 1 -1.36 17.92 -20.58
CA MET A 1 0.08 18.03 -20.31
C MET A 1 0.27 18.27 -18.81
N ALA A 2 1.10 17.46 -18.14
CA ALA A 2 1.13 17.31 -16.68
C ALA A 2 1.49 18.63 -15.96
N LYS A 3 0.58 19.15 -15.13
CA LYS A 3 0.76 20.43 -14.43
C LYS A 3 1.76 20.35 -13.26
N ASN A 4 2.11 19.14 -12.80
CA ASN A 4 3.06 18.93 -11.70
C ASN A 4 4.18 17.98 -12.12
N GLN A 5 5.28 18.54 -12.61
CA GLN A 5 6.51 17.79 -12.84
C GLN A 5 7.28 17.51 -11.54
N ILE A 6 6.90 18.16 -10.44
CA ILE A 6 7.54 18.07 -9.12
C ILE A 6 6.46 18.07 -8.04
N ILE A 7 6.60 17.19 -7.04
CA ILE A 7 5.74 17.13 -5.85
C ILE A 7 6.61 17.07 -4.58
N SER A 8 6.09 17.57 -3.46
CA SER A 8 6.75 17.46 -2.15
C SER A 8 6.42 16.12 -1.50
N VAL A 9 7.42 15.53 -0.84
CA VAL A 9 7.31 14.32 -0.02
C VAL A 9 7.46 14.71 1.44
N LEU A 10 6.43 14.43 2.23
CA LEU A 10 6.35 14.79 3.64
C LEU A 10 6.39 13.53 4.51
N TYR A 11 6.88 13.70 5.74
CA TYR A 11 6.76 12.72 6.81
C TYR A 11 6.55 13.45 8.13
N LYS A 12 5.47 13.09 8.85
CA LYS A 12 5.04 13.77 10.09
C LYS A 12 5.01 15.29 9.93
N ASP A 13 4.28 15.75 8.91
CA ASP A 13 4.09 17.17 8.54
C ASP A 13 5.38 17.95 8.20
N THR A 14 6.52 17.27 8.09
CA THR A 14 7.80 17.87 7.69
C THR A 14 8.11 17.51 6.24
N GLU A 15 8.40 18.51 5.41
CA GLU A 15 8.88 18.27 4.04
C GLU A 15 10.27 17.66 4.07
N ILE A 16 10.39 16.41 3.63
CA ILE A 16 11.67 15.68 3.53
C ILE A 16 12.43 16.18 2.30
N GLY A 17 11.71 16.45 1.22
CA GLY A 17 12.28 16.80 -0.07
C GLY A 17 11.22 16.80 -1.17
N LYS A 18 11.70 17.00 -2.40
CA LYS A 18 10.87 17.05 -3.60
C LYS A 18 11.28 15.95 -4.56
N ILE A 19 10.28 15.36 -5.21
CA ILE A 19 10.47 14.38 -6.27
C ILE A 19 9.94 14.93 -7.59
N GLY A 20 10.75 14.82 -8.64
CA GLY A 20 10.38 15.10 -10.02
C GLY A 20 10.41 13.85 -10.89
N TYR A 21 9.71 13.87 -12.03
CA TYR A 21 9.62 12.74 -12.96
C TYR A 21 9.60 13.21 -14.39
N ASP A 22 10.51 12.67 -15.19
CA ASP A 22 10.57 12.84 -16.64
C ASP A 22 9.86 11.63 -17.28
N ALA A 23 8.71 11.90 -17.91
CA ALA A 23 7.89 10.87 -18.53
C ALA A 23 8.51 10.30 -19.82
N ASP A 24 9.28 11.11 -20.55
CA ASP A 24 9.90 10.70 -21.81
C ASP A 24 11.08 9.77 -21.54
N GLN A 25 11.88 10.09 -20.52
CA GLN A 25 13.00 9.26 -20.11
C GLN A 25 12.64 8.16 -19.12
N ARG A 26 11.44 8.20 -18.51
CA ARG A 26 10.99 7.32 -17.42
C ARG A 26 11.92 7.32 -16.20
N LYS A 27 12.48 8.48 -15.87
CA LYS A 27 13.41 8.68 -14.75
C LYS A 27 12.84 9.64 -13.74
N SER A 28 13.25 9.49 -12.49
CA SER A 28 12.88 10.43 -11.43
C SER A 28 14.10 11.11 -10.80
N PHE A 29 13.82 12.23 -10.16
CA PHE A 29 14.79 13.07 -9.50
C PHE A 29 14.33 13.31 -8.07
N PHE A 30 15.18 13.11 -7.07
CA PHE A 30 14.87 13.46 -5.70
C PHE A 30 15.89 14.43 -5.13
N GLN A 31 15.41 15.45 -4.44
CA GLN A 31 16.25 16.37 -3.69
C GLN A 31 15.72 16.54 -2.28
N TYR A 32 16.58 16.34 -1.28
CA TYR A 32 16.22 16.64 0.11
C TYR A 32 16.03 18.13 0.32
N GLN A 33 15.07 18.48 1.17
CA GLN A 33 14.94 19.83 1.68
C GLN A 33 16.14 20.15 2.60
N PRO A 34 16.85 21.28 2.42
CA PRO A 34 18.05 21.60 3.20
C PRO A 34 17.83 21.56 4.72
N ASP A 35 16.71 22.13 5.19
CA ASP A 35 16.40 22.18 6.62
C ASP A 35 16.20 20.78 7.22
N PHE A 36 15.49 19.89 6.50
CA PHE A 36 15.31 18.50 6.92
C PHE A 36 16.65 17.75 6.94
N LEU A 37 17.48 17.95 5.93
CA LEU A 37 18.79 17.31 5.85
C LEU A 37 19.67 17.72 7.03
N ASN A 38 19.73 19.03 7.32
CA ASN A 38 20.51 19.65 8.40
C ASN A 38 20.00 19.27 9.80
N SER A 39 18.68 19.09 9.96
CA SER A 39 18.08 18.68 11.24
C SER A 39 18.63 17.35 11.79
N ASN A 40 19.20 16.51 10.90
CA ASN A 40 19.67 15.17 11.23
C ASN A 40 18.61 14.24 11.84
N GLN A 41 17.33 14.61 11.77
CA GLN A 41 16.21 13.78 12.22
C GLN A 41 15.93 12.66 11.21
N TYR A 42 15.43 11.53 11.72
CA TYR A 42 15.00 10.38 10.90
C TYR A 42 16.07 9.89 9.90
N LYS A 43 17.32 9.74 10.34
CA LYS A 43 18.45 9.31 9.48
C LYS A 43 18.19 8.01 8.72
N LYS A 44 17.39 7.12 9.30
CA LYS A 44 17.01 5.83 8.72
C LYS A 44 15.70 5.87 7.93
N LEU A 45 15.11 7.02 7.64
CA LEU A 45 13.84 7.06 6.88
C LEU A 45 13.99 6.34 5.52
N PHE A 46 15.13 6.56 4.88
CA PHE A 46 15.55 5.97 3.62
C PHE A 46 16.95 5.34 3.77
N PRO A 47 17.06 4.05 4.13
CA PRO A 47 18.34 3.49 4.58
C PRO A 47 19.32 3.11 3.46
N TYR A 48 18.85 2.75 2.26
CA TYR A 48 19.72 2.16 1.23
C TYR A 48 19.81 2.96 -0.08
N ILE A 49 18.68 3.33 -0.69
CA ILE A 49 18.67 3.80 -2.08
C ILE A 49 18.81 5.33 -2.18
N ILE A 50 17.96 6.07 -1.46
CA ILE A 50 17.98 7.54 -1.44
C ILE A 50 19.01 7.99 -0.40
N ARG A 51 20.18 8.44 -0.86
CA ARG A 51 21.30 8.88 -0.01
C ARG A 51 21.01 10.23 0.63
N ARG A 52 21.33 10.44 1.91
CA ARG A 52 21.23 11.78 2.55
C ARG A 52 22.30 12.73 2.00
N THR A 53 21.97 13.46 0.95
CA THR A 53 22.82 14.48 0.32
C THR A 53 21.98 15.66 -0.14
N SER A 54 22.61 16.85 -0.22
CA SER A 54 22.00 18.08 -0.73
C SER A 54 21.86 18.09 -2.26
N ASN A 55 22.63 17.24 -2.95
CA ASN A 55 22.61 17.14 -4.40
C ASN A 55 21.34 16.45 -4.89
N VAL A 56 20.87 16.85 -6.06
CA VAL A 56 19.81 16.14 -6.77
C VAL A 56 20.30 14.73 -7.10
N GLN A 57 19.49 13.73 -6.76
CA GLN A 57 19.74 12.33 -7.08
C GLN A 57 18.86 11.90 -8.24
N VAL A 58 19.44 11.23 -9.21
CA VAL A 58 18.76 10.72 -10.40
C VAL A 58 18.54 9.22 -10.24
N PHE A 59 17.32 8.75 -10.51
CA PHE A 59 16.98 7.33 -10.49
C PHE A 59 16.50 6.91 -11.87
N SER A 60 17.26 6.02 -12.49
CA SER A 60 17.01 5.51 -13.86
C SER A 60 16.90 4.00 -13.95
N GLU A 61 17.38 3.31 -12.92
CA GLU A 61 17.44 1.86 -12.80
C GLU A 61 16.10 1.20 -12.42
N PHE A 62 15.07 2.00 -12.14
CA PHE A 62 13.78 1.56 -11.62
C PHE A 62 12.62 1.69 -12.62
N GLU A 63 12.91 1.79 -13.92
CA GLU A 63 11.91 2.07 -14.97
C GLU A 63 10.80 1.01 -15.12
N GLY A 64 11.06 -0.25 -14.74
CA GLY A 64 10.12 -1.37 -14.88
C GLY A 64 8.82 -1.22 -14.08
N ASP A 65 7.82 -2.06 -14.36
CA ASP A 65 6.46 -1.84 -13.81
C ASP A 65 6.34 -1.91 -12.28
N THR A 66 7.31 -2.51 -11.58
CA THR A 66 7.30 -2.59 -10.12
C THR A 66 7.46 -1.23 -9.46
N PHE A 67 8.37 -0.40 -9.96
CA PHE A 67 8.69 0.90 -9.36
C PHE A 67 8.35 2.09 -10.27
N ARG A 68 8.09 1.83 -11.56
CA ARG A 68 7.61 2.80 -12.55
C ARG A 68 8.48 4.05 -12.65
N GLY A 69 9.80 3.87 -12.56
CA GLY A 69 10.80 4.93 -12.65
C GLY A 69 10.94 5.78 -11.39
N LEU A 70 10.21 5.48 -10.31
CA LEU A 70 10.37 6.13 -9.02
C LEU A 70 11.39 5.40 -8.15
N PRO A 71 12.07 6.07 -7.20
CA PRO A 71 12.89 5.37 -6.21
C PRO A 71 11.99 4.43 -5.39
N PRO A 72 12.39 3.17 -5.16
CA PRO A 72 11.56 2.13 -4.57
C PRO A 72 10.86 2.51 -3.26
N MET A 73 11.52 3.28 -2.39
CA MET A 73 10.97 3.71 -1.10
C MET A 73 9.80 4.70 -1.22
N ILE A 74 9.69 5.41 -2.35
CA ILE A 74 8.55 6.27 -2.67
C ILE A 74 7.54 5.51 -3.53
N ALA A 75 8.03 4.68 -4.46
CA ALA A 75 7.20 3.83 -5.31
C ALA A 75 6.32 2.86 -4.52
N ASP A 76 6.75 2.47 -3.32
CA ASP A 76 6.01 1.56 -2.43
C ASP A 76 4.66 2.14 -1.95
N SER A 77 4.48 3.45 -2.04
CA SER A 77 3.20 4.12 -1.80
C SER A 77 2.25 4.10 -3.01
N LEU A 78 2.69 3.62 -4.18
CA LEU A 78 1.83 3.53 -5.35
C LEU A 78 0.74 2.46 -5.17
N PRO A 79 -0.47 2.71 -5.69
CA PRO A 79 -1.52 1.70 -5.71
C PRO A 79 -1.11 0.45 -6.49
N ASP A 80 -1.71 -0.69 -6.15
CA ASP A 80 -1.50 -1.95 -6.86
C ASP A 80 -2.26 -2.03 -8.19
N VAL A 81 -2.31 -3.22 -8.79
CA VAL A 81 -2.96 -3.44 -10.09
C VAL A 81 -4.44 -3.07 -10.02
N PHE A 82 -5.14 -3.50 -8.96
CA PHE A 82 -6.55 -3.18 -8.78
C PHE A 82 -6.75 -1.68 -8.54
N GLY A 83 -5.93 -1.08 -7.68
CA GLY A 83 -5.96 0.35 -7.41
C GLY A 83 -5.73 1.21 -8.64
N ASN A 84 -4.77 0.82 -9.47
CA ASN A 84 -4.50 1.47 -10.75
C ASN A 84 -5.67 1.31 -11.73
N LEU A 85 -6.33 0.15 -11.76
CA LEU A 85 -7.51 -0.08 -12.60
C LEU A 85 -8.67 0.85 -12.22
N ILE A 86 -9.04 0.89 -10.94
CA ILE A 86 -10.11 1.77 -10.43
C ILE A 86 -9.79 3.23 -10.75
N PHE A 87 -8.55 3.64 -10.49
CA PHE A 87 -8.11 5.00 -10.69
C PHE A 87 -8.16 5.41 -12.17
N LYS A 88 -7.71 4.52 -13.08
CA LYS A 88 -7.80 4.74 -14.53
C LYS A 88 -9.25 4.89 -14.99
N GLN A 89 -10.13 3.98 -14.57
CA GLN A 89 -11.56 4.03 -14.90
C GLN A 89 -12.22 5.32 -14.41
N TRP A 90 -11.91 5.76 -13.20
CA TRP A 90 -12.43 7.01 -12.65
C TRP A 90 -11.98 8.24 -13.43
N LEU A 91 -10.71 8.30 -13.83
CA LEU A 91 -10.20 9.42 -14.62
C LEU A 91 -10.77 9.45 -16.03
N GLU A 92 -10.85 8.30 -16.71
CA GLU A 92 -11.46 8.19 -18.03
C GLU A 92 -12.94 8.62 -17.99
N PHE A 93 -13.67 8.26 -16.93
CA PHE A 93 -15.03 8.72 -16.70
C PHE A 93 -15.10 10.24 -16.48
N THR A 94 -14.22 10.79 -15.64
CA THR A 94 -14.25 12.22 -15.27
C THR A 94 -13.81 13.12 -16.42
N HIS A 95 -12.79 12.71 -17.18
CA HIS A 95 -12.20 13.51 -18.25
C HIS A 95 -12.75 13.19 -19.64
N LYS A 96 -13.56 12.12 -19.79
CA LYS A 96 -14.14 11.65 -21.06
C LYS A 96 -13.10 11.34 -22.15
N GLU A 97 -11.84 11.12 -21.78
CA GLU A 97 -10.72 10.81 -22.69
C GLU A 97 -9.75 9.82 -22.02
N ALA A 98 -8.94 9.13 -22.83
CA ALA A 98 -7.88 8.26 -22.33
C ALA A 98 -6.76 9.10 -21.71
N VAL A 99 -6.55 8.97 -20.39
CA VAL A 99 -5.54 9.74 -19.65
C VAL A 99 -4.32 8.86 -19.35
N ASN A 100 -3.16 9.24 -19.87
CA ASN A 100 -1.88 8.66 -19.45
C ASN A 100 -1.43 9.32 -18.14
N ILE A 101 -1.52 8.59 -17.03
CA ILE A 101 -1.19 9.14 -15.70
C ILE A 101 0.23 8.78 -15.30
N THR A 102 1.01 9.80 -14.97
CA THR A 102 2.37 9.61 -14.46
C THR A 102 2.33 9.06 -13.03
N PRO A 103 3.38 8.33 -12.60
CA PRO A 103 3.50 7.88 -11.22
C PRO A 103 3.42 9.03 -10.20
N LEU A 104 3.97 10.22 -10.51
CA LEU A 104 3.84 11.39 -9.63
C LEU A 104 2.42 11.87 -9.50
N GLU A 105 1.67 11.94 -10.60
CA GLU A 105 0.28 12.34 -10.53
C GLU A 105 -0.53 11.34 -9.69
N GLN A 106 -0.27 10.03 -9.81
CA GLN A 106 -0.89 9.04 -8.92
C GLN A 106 -0.56 9.29 -7.44
N LEU A 107 0.68 9.61 -7.11
CA LEU A 107 1.06 9.96 -5.74
C LEU A 107 0.28 11.19 -5.21
N THR A 108 -0.07 12.17 -6.05
CA THR A 108 -0.92 13.30 -5.60
C THR A 108 -2.32 12.88 -5.18
N TYR A 109 -2.86 11.81 -5.78
CA TYR A 109 -4.16 11.24 -5.39
C TYR A 109 -4.05 10.29 -4.20
N VAL A 110 -2.92 9.61 -4.04
CA VAL A 110 -2.58 8.90 -2.79
C VAL A 110 -2.53 9.90 -1.65
N GLY A 111 -1.84 11.04 -1.84
CA GLY A 111 -1.82 12.15 -0.90
C GLY A 111 -1.38 11.70 0.49
N LYS A 112 -2.28 11.78 1.46
CA LYS A 112 -2.05 11.40 2.87
C LYS A 112 -2.43 9.95 3.21
N ARG A 113 -2.92 9.19 2.23
CA ARG A 113 -3.71 7.97 2.43
C ARG A 113 -2.92 6.68 2.22
N GLY A 114 -1.73 6.81 1.63
CA GLY A 114 -0.86 5.70 1.29
C GLY A 114 -0.50 4.82 2.49
N MET A 115 -0.05 3.62 2.18
CA MET A 115 0.58 2.75 3.16
C MET A 115 1.79 3.45 3.78
N GLY A 116 1.99 3.24 5.07
CA GLY A 116 3.07 3.88 5.82
C GLY A 116 2.74 5.33 6.16
N ALA A 117 3.78 6.15 6.33
CA ALA A 117 3.67 7.50 6.88
C ALA A 117 4.14 8.61 5.94
N LEU A 118 4.51 8.26 4.70
CA LEU A 118 4.84 9.25 3.68
C LEU A 118 3.56 9.91 3.17
N GLU A 119 3.62 11.21 2.94
CA GLU A 119 2.54 11.99 2.34
C GLU A 119 3.04 12.78 1.13
N PHE A 120 2.16 13.03 0.17
CA PHE A 120 2.51 13.66 -1.10
C PHE A 120 1.69 14.92 -1.34
N VAL A 121 2.38 16.01 -1.71
CA VAL A 121 1.79 17.35 -1.87
C VAL A 121 2.12 17.91 -3.27
N PRO A 122 1.16 18.48 -4.01
CA PRO A 122 -0.22 18.75 -3.61
C PRO A 122 -1.06 17.47 -3.51
N SER A 123 -1.90 17.39 -2.48
CA SER A 123 -2.84 16.29 -2.35
C SER A 123 -4.15 16.67 -3.03
N LYS A 124 -4.61 15.81 -3.94
CA LYS A 124 -5.97 15.89 -4.51
C LYS A 124 -6.90 15.16 -3.55
N SER A 125 -7.49 15.88 -2.60
CA SER A 125 -8.36 15.29 -1.56
C SER A 125 -9.78 15.03 -2.07
N PHE A 126 -10.39 13.95 -1.59
CA PHE A 126 -11.82 13.67 -1.75
C PHE A 126 -12.45 13.80 -0.37
N THR A 127 -13.07 14.93 -0.05
CA THR A 127 -13.76 15.10 1.23
C THR A 127 -15.07 14.32 1.22
N SER A 128 -15.28 13.44 2.21
CA SER A 128 -16.60 12.87 2.52
C SER A 128 -16.62 12.33 3.94
N THR A 129 -17.46 12.87 4.82
CA THR A 129 -17.69 12.39 6.20
C THR A 129 -18.79 11.34 6.28
N THR A 130 -19.11 10.68 5.17
CA THR A 130 -20.26 9.78 5.07
C THR A 130 -19.93 8.40 5.63
N GLN A 131 -20.87 7.86 6.40
CA GLN A 131 -20.88 6.47 6.83
C GLN A 131 -20.74 5.53 5.62
N ILE A 132 -19.94 4.48 5.78
CA ILE A 132 -19.67 3.51 4.71
C ILE A 132 -20.51 2.26 4.91
N ASN A 133 -21.12 1.79 3.83
CA ASN A 133 -21.72 0.47 3.72
C ASN A 133 -20.86 -0.44 2.83
N ILE A 134 -20.37 -1.56 3.39
CA ILE A 134 -19.45 -2.48 2.69
C ILE A 134 -20.16 -3.24 1.56
N ASP A 135 -21.46 -3.56 1.71
CA ASP A 135 -22.23 -4.24 0.67
C ASP A 135 -22.39 -3.36 -0.56
N GLU A 136 -22.73 -2.07 -0.37
CA GLU A 136 -22.82 -1.10 -1.46
C GLU A 136 -21.49 -0.99 -2.22
N ILE A 137 -20.36 -0.93 -1.50
CA ILE A 137 -19.04 -0.90 -2.12
C ILE A 137 -18.80 -2.16 -2.93
N THR A 138 -19.10 -3.32 -2.35
CA THR A 138 -18.90 -4.62 -3.00
C THR A 138 -19.69 -4.70 -4.30
N GLU A 139 -20.93 -4.20 -4.33
CA GLU A 139 -21.73 -4.11 -5.56
C GLU A 139 -21.10 -3.20 -6.61
N VAL A 140 -20.59 -2.02 -6.23
CA VAL A 140 -19.92 -1.16 -7.21
C VAL A 140 -18.66 -1.81 -7.73
N VAL A 141 -17.86 -2.45 -6.85
CA VAL A 141 -16.62 -3.11 -7.27
C VAL A 141 -16.93 -4.25 -8.24
N LYS A 142 -17.96 -5.07 -7.97
CA LYS A 142 -18.46 -6.09 -8.91
C LYS A 142 -18.78 -5.49 -10.27
N LYS A 143 -19.55 -4.40 -10.31
CA LYS A 143 -19.87 -3.68 -11.56
C LYS A 143 -18.61 -3.23 -12.30
N VAL A 144 -17.59 -2.72 -11.61
CA VAL A 144 -16.33 -2.29 -12.26
C VAL A 144 -15.53 -3.47 -12.80
N LEU A 145 -15.54 -4.62 -12.12
CA LEU A 145 -14.88 -5.83 -12.59
C LEU A 145 -15.62 -6.46 -13.78
N ASP A 146 -16.96 -6.47 -13.76
CA ASP A 146 -17.81 -7.01 -14.83
C ASP A 146 -17.71 -6.20 -16.14
N VAL A 147 -17.28 -4.94 -16.10
CA VAL A 147 -17.01 -4.12 -17.31
C VAL A 147 -15.91 -4.74 -18.18
N LYS A 148 -15.06 -5.62 -17.65
CA LYS A 148 -14.11 -6.40 -18.48
C LYS A 148 -14.78 -7.52 -19.28
N SER A 149 -15.99 -7.95 -18.92
CA SER A 149 -16.70 -9.09 -19.52
C SER A 149 -17.77 -8.70 -20.55
N SER A 150 -18.15 -7.42 -20.67
CA SER A 150 -19.17 -7.00 -21.64
C SER A 150 -18.83 -5.64 -22.26
N ILE A 151 -18.61 -5.67 -23.57
CA ILE A 151 -18.59 -4.50 -24.45
C ILE A 151 -19.93 -3.78 -24.30
N GLN A 152 -19.85 -2.47 -24.04
CA GLN A 152 -20.93 -1.47 -24.12
C GLN A 152 -22.04 -1.52 -23.06
N GLU A 153 -22.30 -0.33 -22.52
CA GLU A 153 -23.55 0.08 -21.86
C GLU A 153 -23.88 -0.54 -20.49
N LYS A 154 -23.32 0.05 -19.43
CA LYS A 154 -24.12 0.55 -18.30
C LYS A 154 -23.30 1.56 -17.51
N GLY A 155 -23.79 2.80 -17.47
CA GLY A 155 -23.14 3.91 -16.79
C GLY A 155 -22.97 3.62 -15.30
N LEU A 156 -21.73 3.33 -14.89
CA LEU A 156 -21.31 3.55 -13.50
C LEU A 156 -21.51 5.03 -13.21
N SER A 157 -22.24 5.36 -12.14
CA SER A 157 -22.40 6.76 -11.74
C SER A 157 -21.06 7.29 -11.20
N ASP A 158 -20.77 8.57 -11.46
CA ASP A 158 -19.62 9.29 -10.91
C ASP A 158 -19.47 9.07 -9.39
N LEU A 159 -20.61 9.08 -8.69
CA LEU A 159 -20.70 8.85 -7.25
C LEU A 159 -20.18 7.47 -6.83
N ALA A 160 -20.51 6.42 -7.60
CA ALA A 160 -20.11 5.06 -7.29
C ALA A 160 -18.60 4.85 -7.48
N LEU A 161 -18.04 5.35 -8.58
CA LEU A 161 -16.59 5.31 -8.83
C LEU A 161 -15.80 6.15 -7.82
N ARG A 162 -16.32 7.35 -7.48
CA ARG A 162 -15.76 8.17 -6.41
C ARG A 162 -15.81 7.44 -5.07
N ASN A 163 -16.88 6.73 -4.74
CA ASN A 163 -16.97 5.98 -3.50
C ASN A 163 -15.94 4.86 -3.45
N ILE A 164 -15.73 4.08 -4.52
CA ILE A 164 -14.63 3.08 -4.55
C ILE A 164 -13.27 3.75 -4.34
N PHE A 165 -13.01 4.84 -5.06
CA PHE A 165 -11.72 5.53 -4.97
C PHE A 165 -11.49 6.21 -3.60
N LYS A 166 -12.56 6.65 -2.93
CA LYS A 166 -12.51 7.25 -1.59
C LYS A 166 -12.02 6.26 -0.55
N ILE A 167 -12.34 4.98 -0.67
CA ILE A 167 -12.03 4.02 0.41
C ILE A 167 -10.56 3.58 0.39
N GLY A 168 -9.77 4.09 -0.56
CA GLY A 168 -8.34 3.84 -0.65
C GLY A 168 -8.04 2.42 -1.10
N THR A 169 -7.44 2.28 -2.27
CA THR A 169 -6.94 1.00 -2.73
C THR A 169 -5.56 0.79 -2.12
N SER A 170 -5.46 -0.25 -1.29
CA SER A 170 -4.23 -0.60 -0.57
C SER A 170 -3.13 -1.09 -1.52
N ALA A 171 -1.90 -1.13 -1.03
CA ALA A 171 -0.80 -1.81 -1.70
C ALA A 171 -0.97 -3.35 -1.63
N GLY A 172 -0.95 -4.00 -2.80
CA GLY A 172 -0.61 -5.41 -3.04
C GLY A 172 -1.71 -6.23 -3.73
N GLY A 173 -1.44 -6.81 -4.91
CA GLY A 173 -2.29 -7.83 -5.55
C GLY A 173 -3.30 -7.35 -6.61
N ALA A 174 -4.01 -8.29 -7.21
CA ALA A 174 -5.04 -8.06 -8.24
C ALA A 174 -6.48 -8.03 -7.67
N ARG A 175 -6.64 -8.27 -6.37
CA ARG A 175 -7.93 -8.44 -5.70
C ARG A 175 -8.44 -7.11 -5.13
N PRO A 176 -9.76 -6.94 -5.02
CA PRO A 176 -10.34 -5.72 -4.50
C PRO A 176 -10.11 -5.58 -3.00
N LYS A 177 -9.48 -4.46 -2.65
CA LYS A 177 -9.14 -4.11 -1.27
C LYS A 177 -9.63 -2.71 -0.97
N ILE A 178 -10.15 -2.54 0.24
CA ILE A 178 -10.64 -1.25 0.73
C ILE A 178 -10.12 -0.99 2.15
N LEU A 179 -9.95 0.28 2.50
CA LEU A 179 -9.51 0.72 3.82
C LEU A 179 -10.67 1.35 4.57
N ILE A 180 -10.98 0.87 5.77
CA ILE A 180 -12.01 1.46 6.63
C ILE A 180 -11.47 1.83 8.01
N SER A 181 -12.18 2.71 8.70
CA SER A 181 -11.97 2.99 10.12
C SER A 181 -13.27 2.70 10.87
N GLU A 182 -13.22 1.79 11.83
CA GLU A 182 -14.34 1.40 12.70
C GLU A 182 -14.18 2.08 14.06
N HIS A 183 -15.14 2.90 14.48
CA HIS A 183 -15.08 3.58 15.77
C HIS A 183 -15.19 2.56 16.91
N LYS A 184 -14.29 2.62 17.90
CA LYS A 184 -14.17 1.60 18.95
C LYS A 184 -15.41 1.49 19.85
N GLU A 185 -16.10 2.60 20.11
CA GLU A 185 -17.30 2.62 20.99
C GLU A 185 -18.60 2.44 20.20
N SER A 186 -18.88 3.30 19.21
CA SER A 186 -20.13 3.25 18.43
C SER A 186 -20.18 2.18 17.35
N GLY A 187 -19.05 1.58 16.95
CA GLY A 187 -18.98 0.66 15.82
C GLY A 187 -19.19 1.31 14.45
N ALA A 188 -19.31 2.64 14.38
CA ALA A 188 -19.54 3.35 13.13
C ALA A 188 -18.34 3.21 12.17
N ILE A 189 -18.62 2.93 10.90
CA ILE A 189 -17.61 2.74 9.87
C ILE A 189 -17.51 3.98 8.98
N ILE A 190 -16.30 4.51 8.85
CA ILE A 190 -15.93 5.61 7.95
C ILE A 190 -14.77 5.18 7.03
N ALA A 191 -14.42 6.03 6.06
CA ALA A 191 -13.29 5.75 5.17
C ALA A 191 -11.96 5.69 5.94
N GLY A 192 -11.13 4.71 5.59
CA GLY A 192 -9.87 4.37 6.28
C GLY A 192 -8.74 5.39 6.12
N ASP A 193 -9.00 6.46 5.40
CA ASP A 193 -8.05 7.49 4.98
C ASP A 193 -8.31 8.87 5.61
N LEU A 194 -9.45 9.05 6.27
CA LEU A 194 -9.89 10.33 6.84
C LEU A 194 -9.31 10.60 8.22
N GLU A 195 -9.11 9.55 9.01
CA GLU A 195 -8.79 9.67 10.42
C GLU A 195 -7.69 8.69 10.79
N SER A 196 -6.83 9.10 11.72
CA SER A 196 -5.82 8.21 12.30
C SER A 196 -5.80 8.26 13.82
N THR A 197 -6.78 8.90 14.47
CA THR A 197 -6.89 8.96 15.94
C THR A 197 -7.08 7.58 16.57
N ASN A 198 -6.77 7.52 17.87
CA ASN A 198 -6.91 6.29 18.65
C ASN A 198 -8.37 5.90 18.96
N GLN A 199 -9.35 6.67 18.48
CA GLN A 199 -10.78 6.37 18.61
C GLN A 199 -11.24 5.27 17.63
N TYR A 200 -10.43 4.98 16.62
CA TYR A 200 -10.78 4.03 15.55
C TYR A 200 -9.84 2.83 15.51
N ASN A 201 -10.40 1.71 15.06
CA ASN A 201 -9.68 0.55 14.56
C ASN A 201 -9.61 0.68 13.03
N HIS A 202 -8.39 0.71 12.47
CA HIS A 202 -8.20 0.84 11.03
C HIS A 202 -8.01 -0.53 10.41
N TYR A 203 -8.85 -0.87 9.42
CA TYR A 203 -8.83 -2.16 8.76
C TYR A 203 -8.47 -2.05 7.28
N LEU A 204 -7.74 -3.04 6.80
CA LEU A 204 -7.71 -3.43 5.40
C LEU A 204 -8.73 -4.55 5.22
N ILE A 205 -9.69 -4.37 4.31
CA ILE A 205 -10.67 -5.39 3.96
C ILE A 205 -10.38 -5.91 2.56
N LYS A 206 -10.22 -7.22 2.43
CA LYS A 206 -10.26 -7.95 1.16
C LYS A 206 -11.71 -8.35 0.90
N LEU A 207 -12.28 -7.77 -0.17
CA LEU A 207 -13.68 -7.96 -0.50
C LEU A 207 -13.90 -9.33 -1.14
N ALA A 208 -14.99 -9.97 -0.73
CA ALA A 208 -15.40 -11.27 -1.24
C ALA A 208 -16.20 -11.02 -2.51
N ILE A 209 -15.61 -11.42 -3.62
CA ILE A 209 -16.24 -11.36 -4.93
C ILE A 209 -16.31 -12.78 -5.45
N ASP A 210 -17.51 -13.16 -5.87
CA ASP A 210 -17.73 -14.48 -6.45
C ASP A 210 -17.03 -14.54 -7.80
N GLU A 211 -15.94 -15.30 -7.85
CA GLU A 211 -15.16 -15.56 -9.06
C GLU A 211 -15.50 -16.93 -9.67
N GLY A 212 -16.57 -17.60 -9.21
CA GLY A 212 -17.00 -18.90 -9.73
C GLY A 212 -16.07 -20.07 -9.36
N LEU A 213 -15.20 -19.90 -8.37
CA LEU A 213 -14.21 -20.90 -7.96
C LEU A 213 -14.78 -22.03 -7.07
N GLY A 214 -16.03 -21.91 -6.62
CA GLY A 214 -16.68 -22.88 -5.73
C GLY A 214 -16.23 -22.83 -4.26
N TYR A 215 -15.34 -21.90 -3.90
CA TYR A 215 -14.94 -21.63 -2.51
C TYR A 215 -14.64 -20.13 -2.31
N SER A 216 -14.73 -19.65 -1.06
CA SER A 216 -14.37 -18.26 -0.70
C SER A 216 -12.89 -18.17 -0.34
N LYS A 217 -12.15 -17.36 -1.09
CA LYS A 217 -10.74 -17.06 -0.83
C LYS A 217 -10.54 -16.34 0.50
N GLU A 218 -11.47 -15.48 0.88
CA GLU A 218 -11.43 -14.70 2.12
C GLU A 218 -11.59 -15.61 3.34
N LYS A 219 -12.48 -16.61 3.25
CA LYS A 219 -12.59 -17.65 4.28
C LYS A 219 -11.32 -18.51 4.34
N VAL A 220 -10.73 -18.87 3.20
CA VAL A 220 -9.45 -19.60 3.17
C VAL A 220 -8.34 -18.78 3.85
N GLU A 221 -8.23 -17.49 3.55
CA GLU A 221 -7.27 -16.61 4.21
C GLU A 221 -7.53 -16.46 5.72
N PHE A 222 -8.79 -16.41 6.14
CA PHE A 222 -9.13 -16.43 7.57
C PHE A 222 -8.70 -17.73 8.25
N VAL A 223 -8.88 -18.88 7.60
CA VAL A 223 -8.38 -20.17 8.10
C VAL A 223 -6.85 -20.16 8.20
N TYR A 224 -6.14 -19.62 7.20
CA TYR A 224 -4.68 -19.48 7.25
C TYR A 224 -4.25 -18.60 8.43
N TYR A 225 -4.94 -17.48 8.68
CA TYR A 225 -4.73 -16.63 9.84
C TYR A 225 -4.93 -17.39 11.16
N GLN A 226 -6.02 -18.14 11.30
CA GLN A 226 -6.29 -18.93 12.50
C GLN A 226 -5.23 -20.01 12.72
N LEU A 227 -4.80 -20.70 11.66
CA LEU A 227 -3.74 -21.71 11.75
C LEU A 227 -2.41 -21.09 12.16
N ALA A 228 -1.99 -20.01 11.48
CA ALA A 228 -0.75 -19.31 11.76
C ALA A 228 -0.68 -18.84 13.22
N THR A 229 -1.74 -18.19 13.70
CA THR A 229 -1.81 -17.71 15.08
C THR A 229 -1.84 -18.85 16.11
N SER A 230 -2.51 -19.97 15.80
CA SER A 230 -2.55 -21.15 16.67
C SER A 230 -1.18 -21.79 16.90
N ILE A 231 -0.25 -21.65 15.95
CA ILE A 231 1.13 -22.15 16.04
C ILE A 231 2.14 -21.06 16.47
N GLY A 232 1.66 -19.92 16.94
CA GLY A 232 2.49 -18.84 17.47
C GLY A 232 3.25 -18.04 16.41
N ILE A 233 2.73 -17.95 15.17
CA ILE A 233 3.09 -16.89 14.23
C ILE A 233 2.30 -15.64 14.62
N GLU A 234 3.02 -14.56 14.89
CA GLU A 234 2.38 -13.28 15.19
C GLU A 234 1.67 -12.80 13.91
N MET A 235 0.44 -12.29 14.04
CA MET A 235 -0.34 -11.66 12.97
C MET A 235 -1.17 -10.50 13.53
N MET A 236 -1.47 -9.49 12.71
CA MET A 236 -2.46 -8.48 13.09
C MET A 236 -3.82 -9.14 13.34
N PRO A 237 -4.57 -8.70 14.37
CA PRO A 237 -5.91 -9.21 14.62
C PRO A 237 -6.76 -9.10 13.36
N SER A 238 -7.38 -10.22 12.98
CA SER A 238 -8.15 -10.34 11.74
C SER A 238 -9.50 -11.00 12.04
N LYS A 239 -10.53 -10.60 11.30
CA LYS A 239 -11.91 -11.04 11.46
C LYS A 239 -12.58 -11.21 10.11
N LEU A 240 -13.65 -12.02 10.07
CA LEU A 240 -14.59 -11.97 8.95
C LEU A 240 -15.66 -10.91 9.24
N ILE A 241 -15.97 -10.09 8.24
CA ILE A 241 -17.12 -9.18 8.26
C ILE A 241 -18.25 -9.85 7.48
N ASP A 242 -19.42 -9.93 8.10
CA ASP A 242 -20.64 -10.58 7.58
C ASP A 242 -20.42 -12.02 7.11
N ASP A 243 -19.47 -12.73 7.75
CA ASP A 243 -19.01 -14.07 7.37
C ASP A 243 -18.58 -14.19 5.89
N LYS A 244 -18.12 -13.09 5.29
CA LYS A 244 -17.75 -13.03 3.87
C LYS A 244 -16.39 -12.39 3.66
N HIS A 245 -16.19 -11.17 4.17
CA HIS A 245 -15.03 -10.35 3.85
C HIS A 245 -13.91 -10.56 4.86
N PHE A 246 -12.67 -10.72 4.40
CA PHE A 246 -11.52 -10.84 5.30
C PHE A 246 -11.02 -9.44 5.67
N ALA A 247 -11.05 -9.11 6.96
CA ALA A 247 -10.59 -7.84 7.49
C ALA A 247 -9.40 -8.06 8.42
N THR A 248 -8.31 -7.30 8.21
CA THR A 248 -7.12 -7.34 9.08
C THR A 248 -6.80 -5.94 9.57
N LEU A 249 -6.44 -5.80 10.85
CA LEU A 249 -6.01 -4.53 11.41
C LEU A 249 -4.74 -4.04 10.71
N ARG A 250 -4.70 -2.75 10.39
CA ARG A 250 -3.57 -2.11 9.73
C ARG A 250 -2.40 -1.91 10.68
N PHE A 251 -1.31 -2.63 10.49
CA PHE A 251 -0.09 -2.42 11.29
C PHE A 251 0.52 -1.03 11.09
N ASP A 252 0.28 -0.36 9.96
CA ASP A 252 0.80 0.98 9.67
C ASP A 252 -0.07 2.13 10.22
N ARG A 253 -1.16 1.79 10.95
CA ARG A 253 -2.07 2.72 11.62
C ARG A 253 -2.37 2.20 13.02
N GLN A 254 -1.57 2.56 14.01
CA GLN A 254 -1.69 2.06 15.38
C GLN A 254 -1.56 3.20 16.38
N ASN A 255 -2.24 3.07 17.52
CA ASN A 255 -2.15 4.00 18.65
C ASN A 255 -2.35 5.48 18.27
N GLY A 256 -3.24 5.76 17.31
CA GLY A 256 -3.46 7.13 16.89
C GLY A 256 -2.43 7.68 15.88
N GLN A 257 -1.54 6.84 15.34
CA GLN A 257 -0.38 7.28 14.56
C GLN A 257 -0.16 6.47 13.28
N LYS A 258 0.37 7.14 12.25
CA LYS A 258 0.95 6.50 11.07
C LYS A 258 2.34 5.98 11.38
N GLN A 259 2.61 4.72 11.09
CA GLN A 259 3.94 4.14 11.21
C GLN A 259 4.68 4.23 9.87
N HIS A 260 5.98 4.50 9.89
CA HIS A 260 6.79 4.42 8.66
C HIS A 260 6.99 2.95 8.30
N VAL A 261 6.62 2.59 7.08
CA VAL A 261 6.65 1.22 6.58
C VAL A 261 7.26 1.21 5.20
N LEU A 262 8.12 0.24 4.95
CA LEU A 262 8.59 -0.11 3.61
C LEU A 262 8.49 -1.63 3.43
N THR A 263 7.97 -2.08 2.29
CA THR A 263 8.08 -3.48 1.89
C THR A 263 9.54 -3.87 1.66
N ALA A 264 9.86 -5.16 1.64
CA ALA A 264 11.21 -5.61 1.31
C ALA A 264 11.63 -5.15 -0.09
N SER A 265 10.69 -5.10 -1.05
CA SER A 265 10.91 -4.49 -2.36
C SER A 265 11.17 -2.99 -2.29
N GLY A 266 10.36 -2.23 -1.55
CA GLY A 266 10.57 -0.79 -1.36
C GLY A 266 11.90 -0.48 -0.68
N MET A 267 12.30 -1.32 0.28
CA MET A 267 13.54 -1.20 1.05
C MET A 267 14.80 -1.48 0.22
N ALA A 268 14.82 -2.60 -0.50
CA ALA A 268 16.01 -3.08 -1.20
C ALA A 268 16.07 -2.67 -2.67
N GLY A 269 14.94 -2.24 -3.25
CA GLY A 269 14.82 -1.96 -4.69
C GLY A 269 14.78 -3.21 -5.55
N TRP A 270 14.45 -4.34 -4.94
CA TRP A 270 14.32 -5.63 -5.59
C TRP A 270 12.94 -5.80 -6.22
N ASP A 271 12.92 -6.08 -7.51
CA ASP A 271 11.67 -6.39 -8.22
C ASP A 271 11.11 -7.72 -7.71
N PHE A 272 9.96 -7.68 -7.01
CA PHE A 272 9.32 -8.87 -6.45
C PHE A 272 8.84 -9.88 -7.50
N ARG A 273 8.73 -9.47 -8.77
CA ARG A 273 8.32 -10.34 -9.88
C ARG A 273 9.46 -11.21 -10.40
N LYS A 274 10.69 -10.92 -9.97
CA LYS A 274 11.91 -11.61 -10.40
C LYS A 274 12.33 -12.63 -9.33
N PRO A 275 12.26 -13.96 -9.60
CA PRO A 275 12.58 -14.99 -8.61
C PRO A 275 14.01 -14.89 -8.04
N GLU A 276 14.96 -14.42 -8.84
CA GLU A 276 16.35 -14.18 -8.40
C GLU A 276 16.46 -13.13 -7.29
N ASN A 277 15.48 -12.24 -7.22
CA ASN A 277 15.34 -11.21 -6.20
C ASN A 277 14.41 -11.68 -5.07
N SER A 278 13.23 -12.19 -5.44
CA SER A 278 12.15 -12.54 -4.51
C SER A 278 12.30 -13.93 -3.93
N ASN A 279 13.28 -14.09 -3.06
CA ASN A 279 13.55 -15.33 -2.33
C ASN A 279 13.87 -15.06 -0.85
N TYR A 280 13.75 -16.11 -0.03
CA TYR A 280 13.99 -16.02 1.41
C TYR A 280 15.45 -15.71 1.76
N ASP A 281 16.42 -16.19 1.00
CA ASP A 281 17.84 -15.90 1.24
C ASP A 281 18.11 -14.39 1.23
N ASN A 282 17.59 -13.70 0.21
CA ASN A 282 17.67 -12.26 0.09
C ASN A 282 16.90 -11.56 1.22
N LEU A 283 15.72 -12.05 1.58
CA LEU A 283 14.92 -11.49 2.66
C LEU A 283 15.61 -11.62 4.04
N PHE A 284 16.24 -12.75 4.34
CA PHE A 284 17.04 -12.94 5.55
C PHE A 284 18.29 -12.06 5.55
N LYS A 285 19.03 -11.98 4.43
CA LYS A 285 20.19 -11.08 4.30
C LYS A 285 19.81 -9.62 4.54
N LEU A 286 18.69 -9.17 3.96
CA LEU A 286 18.15 -7.84 4.18
C LEU A 286 17.80 -7.62 5.66
N SER A 287 17.10 -8.57 6.29
CA SER A 287 16.70 -8.47 7.69
C SER A 287 17.90 -8.40 8.64
N ILE A 288 18.95 -9.17 8.38
CA ILE A 288 20.21 -9.12 9.13
C ILE A 288 20.91 -7.77 8.91
N GLY A 289 20.98 -7.28 7.67
CA GLY A 289 21.56 -5.97 7.33
C GLY A 289 20.84 -4.79 8.00
N LEU A 290 19.53 -4.91 8.18
CA LEU A 290 18.69 -3.94 8.90
C LEU A 290 18.80 -4.07 10.43
N LYS A 291 19.53 -5.07 10.93
CA LYS A 291 19.64 -5.41 12.36
C LYS A 291 18.28 -5.67 13.01
N VAL A 292 17.41 -6.37 12.29
CA VAL A 292 16.12 -6.82 12.81
C VAL A 292 16.35 -7.68 14.07
N PRO A 293 15.59 -7.47 15.17
CA PRO A 293 15.74 -8.26 16.39
C PRO A 293 15.62 -9.76 16.13
N HIS A 294 16.40 -10.56 16.87
CA HIS A 294 16.42 -12.02 16.70
C HIS A 294 15.05 -12.68 16.81
N LYS A 295 14.18 -12.19 17.71
CA LYS A 295 12.79 -12.65 17.84
C LYS A 295 11.99 -12.50 16.54
N ASP A 296 12.22 -11.45 15.77
CA ASP A 296 11.48 -11.15 14.54
C ASP A 296 12.07 -11.94 13.36
N ILE A 297 13.37 -12.26 13.40
CA ILE A 297 14.00 -13.24 12.51
C ILE A 297 13.42 -14.65 12.72
N GLN A 298 13.18 -15.06 13.98
CA GLN A 298 12.50 -16.32 14.28
C GLN A 298 11.07 -16.34 13.73
N GLN A 299 10.35 -15.23 13.87
CA GLN A 299 9.01 -15.08 13.28
C GLN A 299 9.05 -15.15 11.75
N LEU A 300 10.06 -14.55 11.08
CA LEU A 300 10.26 -14.69 9.64
C LEU A 300 10.50 -16.16 9.24
N PHE A 301 11.32 -16.90 9.97
CA PHE A 301 11.55 -18.32 9.72
C PHE A 301 10.27 -19.16 9.87
N LYS A 302 9.48 -18.91 10.92
CA LYS A 302 8.18 -19.59 11.08
C LYS A 302 7.25 -19.33 9.88
N ARG A 303 7.20 -18.10 9.37
CA ARG A 303 6.40 -17.73 8.19
C ARG A 303 6.87 -18.42 6.92
N MET A 304 8.19 -18.52 6.72
CA MET A 304 8.77 -19.28 5.60
C MET A 304 8.31 -20.73 5.62
N VAL A 305 8.46 -21.40 6.76
CA VAL A 305 8.06 -22.81 6.91
C VAL A 305 6.54 -22.95 6.74
N PHE A 306 5.75 -22.03 7.30
CA PHE A 306 4.30 -22.03 7.15
C PHE A 306 3.85 -21.90 5.69
N ASN A 307 4.43 -20.94 4.95
CA ASN A 307 4.12 -20.73 3.54
C ASN A 307 4.50 -21.96 2.70
N LEU A 308 5.63 -22.60 3.00
CA LEU A 308 6.05 -23.83 2.35
C LEU A 308 5.07 -24.98 2.62
N VAL A 309 4.72 -25.22 3.88
CA VAL A 309 3.85 -26.34 4.31
C VAL A 309 2.42 -26.17 3.78
N LEU A 310 1.89 -24.94 3.78
CA LEU A 310 0.55 -24.65 3.26
C LEU A 310 0.53 -24.25 1.78
N ALA A 311 1.65 -24.43 1.07
CA ALA A 311 1.80 -24.13 -0.35
C ALA A 311 1.30 -22.72 -0.73
N ASN A 312 1.58 -21.71 0.12
CA ASN A 312 1.33 -20.32 -0.22
C ASN A 312 2.41 -19.84 -1.21
N ILE A 313 2.06 -19.84 -2.49
CA ILE A 313 2.96 -19.47 -3.59
C ILE A 313 2.96 -17.97 -3.93
N ASP A 314 2.18 -17.17 -3.22
CA ASP A 314 2.07 -15.72 -3.43
C ASP A 314 2.82 -14.94 -2.33
N ASP A 315 3.90 -15.48 -1.77
CA ASP A 315 4.69 -14.88 -0.69
C ASP A 315 5.86 -14.03 -1.20
N HIS A 316 5.58 -13.14 -2.16
CA HIS A 316 6.60 -12.29 -2.76
C HIS A 316 7.06 -11.14 -1.84
N LEU A 317 8.16 -10.46 -2.16
CA LEU A 317 8.77 -9.41 -1.31
C LEU A 317 7.87 -8.22 -0.92
N LYS A 318 6.78 -7.93 -1.65
CA LYS A 318 5.79 -6.93 -1.22
C LYS A 318 4.93 -7.36 -0.03
N ASN A 319 4.90 -8.65 0.30
CA ASN A 319 4.16 -9.21 1.43
C ASN A 319 5.00 -9.25 2.71
N PHE A 320 6.24 -8.77 2.66
CA PHE A 320 7.08 -8.60 3.84
C PHE A 320 7.38 -7.13 4.01
N SER A 321 6.98 -6.56 5.14
CA SER A 321 7.20 -5.15 5.44
C SER A 321 8.12 -4.96 6.62
N PHE A 322 8.82 -3.84 6.64
CA PHE A 322 9.66 -3.39 7.74
C PHE A 322 9.11 -2.09 8.29
N ILE A 323 8.80 -2.08 9.59
CA ILE A 323 8.38 -0.87 10.29
C ILE A 323 9.60 -0.18 10.88
N GLY A 324 9.82 1.08 10.49
CA GLY A 324 10.93 1.88 11.00
C GLY A 324 10.58 2.57 12.32
N TYR A 325 11.20 2.14 13.42
CA TYR A 325 11.37 2.97 14.61
C TYR A 325 12.72 3.70 14.50
N SER A 326 12.86 4.84 15.17
CA SER A 326 14.07 5.71 15.12
C SER A 326 15.41 4.98 15.33
N THR A 327 15.42 3.74 15.83
CA THR A 327 16.62 2.91 16.01
C THR A 327 16.57 1.51 15.38
N GLN A 328 15.42 0.92 15.06
CA GLN A 328 15.29 -0.50 14.62
C GLN A 328 14.15 -0.71 13.61
N TYR A 329 14.30 -1.72 12.75
CA TYR A 329 13.24 -2.23 11.89
C TYR A 329 12.69 -3.55 12.46
N CYS A 330 11.36 -3.71 12.43
CA CYS A 330 10.69 -4.99 12.73
C CYS A 330 10.03 -5.52 11.45
N THR A 331 10.15 -6.82 11.18
CA THR A 331 9.42 -7.50 10.09
C THR A 331 7.95 -7.65 10.46
N THR A 332 7.04 -7.00 9.75
CA THR A 332 5.60 -7.17 9.92
C THR A 332 4.95 -7.83 8.70
N TYR A 333 4.23 -8.91 9.04
CA TYR A 333 3.07 -9.58 8.44
C TYR A 333 2.94 -9.70 6.92
N SER A 334 2.89 -10.96 6.47
CA SER A 334 2.24 -11.38 5.22
C SER A 334 0.73 -11.22 5.37
N GLY A 335 0.15 -10.35 4.53
CA GLY A 335 -1.29 -10.08 4.49
C GLY A 335 -2.05 -11.09 3.66
#